data_AF-A0A6S7GYE9-F1
#
_entry.id   AF-A0A6S7GYE9-F1
#
_cell.length_a   1.000
_cell.length_b   1.000
_cell.length_c   1.000
_cell.angle_alpha   90.00
_cell.angle_beta   90.00
_cell.angle_gamma   90.00
#
_symmetry.space_group_name_H-M   'P 1'
#
loop_
_entity.id
_entity.type
_entity.pdbx_description
1 polymer ?
#
loop_
_entity_poly.entity_id
_entity_poly.type
_entity_poly.pdbx_seq_one_letter_code
_entity_poly.pdbx_strand_id
1 'polypeptide(L)'
;MIRNRVEDFNAQKQSPRVGQEALFLEQIHISLQKPFPERCEDVRRMINELSIKDLHVFYPHLLASIFSVIPNKGWALHTPHSRSLEGFRRFLGPHGPVWSLVEKLDRDSFLRYEFPITCLPVS
;
A
#
# COMPACT_ATOMS: atom_id res chain seq x y z
N MET A 1 5.05 39.04 47.05
CA MET A 1 5.14 39.03 45.56
C MET A 1 5.78 37.71 45.15
N ILE A 2 5.00 36.63 45.07
CA ILE A 2 5.46 35.27 44.76
C ILE A 2 4.80 34.88 43.44
N ARG A 3 5.62 34.62 42.41
CA ARG A 3 5.17 34.06 41.12
C ARG A 3 4.93 32.57 41.31
N ASN A 4 3.67 32.13 41.27
CA ASN A 4 3.34 30.72 41.17
C ASN A 4 3.22 30.32 39.69
N ARG A 5 4.13 29.43 39.30
CA ARG A 5 4.32 28.80 38.00
C ARG A 5 3.65 27.43 38.05
N VAL A 6 2.33 27.37 37.91
CA VAL A 6 1.60 26.09 37.91
C VAL A 6 0.34 26.14 37.05
N GLU A 7 0.41 26.63 35.81
CA GLU A 7 -0.70 26.47 34.84
C GLU A 7 -0.24 26.08 33.41
N ASP A 8 0.86 25.33 33.29
CA ASP A 8 1.35 24.80 32.00
C ASP A 8 1.31 23.28 31.92
N PHE A 9 0.19 22.65 32.31
CA PHE A 9 -0.01 21.20 32.13
C PHE A 9 -1.29 20.80 31.40
N ASN A 10 -1.97 21.74 30.74
CA ASN A 10 -3.08 21.42 29.84
C ASN A 10 -2.80 21.81 28.38
N ALA A 11 -1.57 21.57 27.93
CA ALA A 11 -1.30 21.38 26.50
C ALA A 11 -1.64 19.93 26.14
N GLN A 12 -2.94 19.66 26.04
CA GLN A 12 -3.49 18.47 25.40
C GLN A 12 -2.83 18.34 24.02
N LYS A 13 -1.85 17.43 23.93
CA LYS A 13 -1.21 16.97 22.69
C LYS A 13 -2.27 16.26 21.84
N GLN A 14 -3.08 17.02 21.11
CA GLN A 14 -3.88 16.49 20.01
C GLN A 14 -2.94 16.27 18.81
N SER A 15 -2.95 15.02 18.33
CA SER A 15 -1.92 14.36 17.53
C SER A 15 -1.83 14.84 16.06
N PRO A 16 -0.65 15.21 15.53
CA PRO A 16 -0.44 15.42 14.09
C PRO A 16 -0.38 14.11 13.29
N ARG A 17 -0.46 12.92 13.92
CA ARG A 17 -0.21 11.63 13.26
C ARG A 17 -1.39 11.11 12.44
N VAL A 18 -2.63 11.36 12.85
CA VAL A 18 -3.83 10.81 12.19
C VAL A 18 -4.06 11.44 10.80
N GLY A 19 -3.75 12.73 10.65
CA GLY A 19 -3.89 13.42 9.37
C GLY A 19 -2.90 12.96 8.29
N GLN A 20 -1.69 12.56 8.69
CA GLN A 20 -0.67 12.11 7.73
C GLN A 20 -0.99 10.74 7.14
N GLU A 21 -1.51 9.82 7.96
CA GLU A 21 -1.92 8.49 7.51
C GLU A 21 -3.10 8.55 6.53
N ALA A 22 -4.10 9.39 6.81
CA ALA A 22 -5.22 9.60 5.90
C ALA A 22 -4.78 10.16 4.53
N LEU A 23 -3.86 11.14 4.52
CA LEU A 23 -3.30 11.69 3.29
C LEU A 23 -2.51 10.65 2.49
N PHE A 24 -1.78 9.77 3.18
CA PHE A 24 -1.04 8.68 2.54
C PHE A 24 -1.98 7.65 1.90
N LEU A 25 -3.02 7.23 2.60
CA LEU A 25 -4.02 6.30 2.05
C LEU A 25 -4.75 6.89 0.84
N GLU A 26 -5.06 8.19 0.88
CA GLU A 26 -5.66 8.89 -0.25
C GLU A 26 -4.70 8.92 -1.46
N GLN A 27 -3.41 9.18 -1.24
CA GLN A 27 -2.42 9.13 -2.31
C GLN A 27 -2.34 7.75 -2.95
N ILE A 28 -2.32 6.68 -2.14
CA ILE A 28 -2.37 5.30 -2.64
C ILE A 28 -3.62 5.09 -3.49
N HIS A 29 -4.79 5.50 -2.98
CA HIS A 29 -6.05 5.37 -3.69
C HIS A 29 -6.00 6.05 -5.07
N ILE A 30 -5.58 7.31 -5.12
CA ILE A 30 -5.48 8.10 -6.35
C ILE A 30 -4.54 7.42 -7.36
N SER A 31 -3.33 7.01 -6.94
CA SER A 31 -2.37 6.35 -7.83
C SER A 31 -2.91 5.02 -8.39
N LEU A 32 -3.65 4.24 -7.58
CA LEU A 32 -4.22 2.96 -8.01
C LEU A 32 -5.45 3.09 -8.93
N GLN A 33 -6.06 4.26 -9.02
CA GLN A 33 -7.18 4.56 -9.95
C GLN A 33 -6.70 5.01 -11.34
N LYS A 34 -5.40 5.30 -11.53
CA LYS A 34 -4.86 5.79 -12.81
C LYS A 34 -4.90 4.74 -13.94
N PRO A 35 -4.85 5.19 -15.22
CA PRO A 35 -4.70 4.30 -16.36
C PRO A 35 -3.44 3.43 -16.30
N PHE A 36 -3.46 2.31 -17.03
CA PHE A 36 -2.50 1.22 -16.84
C PHE A 36 -1.01 1.57 -16.91
N PRO A 37 -0.47 2.36 -17.87
CA PRO A 37 0.97 2.64 -17.82
C PRO A 37 1.33 3.57 -16.64
N GLU A 38 0.52 4.59 -16.39
CA GLU A 38 0.77 5.58 -15.33
C GLU A 38 0.72 4.97 -13.94
N ARG A 39 -0.29 4.13 -13.69
CA ARG A 39 -0.42 3.42 -12.42
C ARG A 39 0.76 2.49 -12.15
N CYS A 40 1.26 1.78 -13.16
CA CYS A 40 2.43 0.91 -12.99
C CYS A 40 3.67 1.72 -12.60
N GLU A 41 3.88 2.88 -13.22
CA GLU A 41 4.99 3.77 -12.90
C GLU A 41 4.88 4.37 -11.51
N ASP A 42 3.69 4.80 -11.09
CA ASP A 42 3.45 5.29 -9.74
C ASP A 42 3.71 4.21 -8.69
N VAL A 43 3.23 2.98 -8.91
CA VAL A 43 3.51 1.85 -8.01
C VAL A 43 5.01 1.57 -7.95
N ARG A 44 5.70 1.55 -9.10
CA ARG A 44 7.16 1.39 -9.15
C ARG A 44 7.87 2.48 -8.35
N ARG A 45 7.43 3.75 -8.46
CA ARG A 45 7.99 4.87 -7.72
C ARG A 45 7.78 4.69 -6.22
N MET A 46 6.55 4.43 -5.78
CA MET A 46 6.21 4.19 -4.37
C MET A 46 7.04 3.05 -3.78
N ILE A 47 7.18 1.92 -4.49
CA ILE A 47 7.98 0.78 -4.02
C ILE A 47 9.45 1.15 -3.80
N ASN A 48 9.99 2.10 -4.57
CA ASN A 48 11.38 2.52 -4.48
C ASN A 48 11.63 3.61 -3.43
N GLU A 49 10.67 4.51 -3.23
CA GLU A 49 10.83 5.70 -2.37
C GLU A 49 10.32 5.50 -0.94
N LEU A 50 9.32 4.65 -0.75
CA LEU A 50 8.70 4.44 0.56
C LEU A 50 9.60 3.64 1.51
N SER A 51 9.47 3.96 2.81
CA SER A 51 10.10 3.19 3.87
C SER A 51 9.46 1.80 3.99
N ILE A 52 10.17 0.82 4.56
CA ILE A 52 9.62 -0.53 4.81
C ILE A 52 8.28 -0.45 5.57
N LYS A 53 8.18 0.43 6.57
CA LYS A 53 6.95 0.66 7.33
C LYS A 53 5.78 1.11 6.44
N ASP A 54 6.02 2.04 5.53
CA ASP A 54 4.97 2.54 4.64
C ASP A 54 4.63 1.51 3.55
N LEU A 55 5.61 0.72 3.11
CA LEU A 55 5.39 -0.40 2.19
C LEU A 55 4.49 -1.49 2.79
N HIS A 56 4.59 -1.73 4.09
CA HIS A 56 3.67 -2.63 4.80
C HIS A 56 2.22 -2.15 4.79
N VAL A 57 1.99 -0.83 4.86
CA VAL A 57 0.66 -0.24 4.70
C VAL A 57 0.21 -0.29 3.24
N PHE A 58 1.11 -0.01 2.30
CA PHE A 58 0.82 0.02 0.86
C PHE A 58 0.49 -1.36 0.27
N TYR A 59 1.22 -2.40 0.66
CA TYR A 59 1.12 -3.75 0.10
C TYR A 59 -0.31 -4.33 0.05
N PRO A 60 -1.10 -4.37 1.14
CA PRO A 60 -2.46 -4.91 1.09
C PRO A 60 -3.39 -4.11 0.15
N HIS A 61 -3.22 -2.80 0.06
CA HIS A 61 -3.99 -1.94 -0.85
C HIS A 61 -3.65 -2.22 -2.31
N LEU A 62 -2.37 -2.41 -2.62
CA LEU A 62 -1.91 -2.81 -3.95
C LEU A 62 -2.50 -4.15 -4.36
N LEU A 63 -2.39 -5.18 -3.49
CA LEU A 63 -2.93 -6.51 -3.78
C LEU A 63 -4.45 -6.48 -3.98
N ALA A 64 -5.18 -5.78 -3.11
CA ALA A 64 -6.63 -5.64 -3.23
C ALA A 64 -7.03 -4.94 -4.54
N SER A 65 -6.24 -3.98 -5.01
CA SER A 65 -6.45 -3.32 -6.30
C SER A 65 -6.16 -4.25 -7.49
N ILE A 66 -5.08 -5.04 -7.44
CA ILE A 66 -4.71 -5.95 -8.53
C ILE A 66 -5.70 -7.12 -8.63
N PHE A 67 -5.92 -7.80 -7.50
CA PHE A 67 -6.61 -9.09 -7.38
C PHE A 67 -8.05 -8.97 -6.87
N SER A 68 -8.65 -7.80 -6.96
CA SER A 68 -10.00 -7.56 -6.43
C SER A 68 -10.98 -8.69 -6.76
N VAL A 69 -11.65 -9.20 -5.73
CA VAL A 69 -12.70 -10.24 -5.86
C VAL A 69 -14.02 -9.68 -6.39
N ILE A 70 -14.15 -8.35 -6.46
CA ILE A 70 -15.34 -7.68 -6.97
C ILE A 70 -15.20 -7.53 -8.49
N PRO A 71 -16.18 -8.00 -9.29
CA PRO A 71 -16.15 -7.84 -10.74
C PRO A 71 -15.92 -6.38 -11.14
N ASN A 72 -15.05 -6.15 -12.14
CA ASN A 72 -14.71 -4.82 -12.67
C ASN A 72 -14.02 -3.85 -11.70
N LYS A 73 -13.58 -4.30 -10.51
CA LYS A 73 -12.82 -3.48 -9.53
C LYS A 73 -11.33 -3.81 -9.45
N GLY A 74 -10.88 -4.87 -10.15
CA GLY A 74 -9.49 -5.30 -10.22
C GLY A 74 -8.78 -4.81 -11.48
N TRP A 75 -7.51 -5.18 -11.67
CA TRP A 75 -6.77 -4.85 -12.89
C TRP A 75 -7.14 -5.77 -14.08
N ALA A 76 -8.23 -6.53 -13.95
CA ALA A 76 -8.79 -7.40 -14.98
C ALA A 76 -7.77 -8.38 -15.57
N LEU A 77 -6.91 -8.96 -14.72
CA LEU A 77 -5.89 -9.95 -15.11
C LEU A 77 -6.47 -11.17 -15.85
N HIS A 78 -7.74 -11.48 -15.61
CA HIS A 78 -8.48 -12.58 -16.25
C HIS A 78 -8.98 -12.26 -17.66
N THR A 79 -8.99 -10.99 -18.07
CA THR A 79 -9.34 -10.56 -19.43
C THR A 79 -8.09 -10.04 -20.15
N PRO A 80 -7.36 -10.90 -20.88
CA PRO A 80 -6.14 -10.49 -21.55
C PRO A 80 -6.44 -9.48 -22.67
N HIS A 81 -6.18 -8.20 -22.41
CA HIS A 81 -6.02 -7.21 -23.48
C HIS A 81 -4.57 -7.29 -23.97
N SER A 82 -4.37 -7.64 -25.24
CA SER A 82 -3.04 -7.90 -25.83
C SER A 82 -2.03 -6.76 -25.61
N ARG A 83 -2.49 -5.50 -25.66
CA ARG A 83 -1.65 -4.31 -25.43
C ARG A 83 -1.20 -4.14 -23.98
N SER A 84 -1.93 -4.69 -23.01
CA SER A 84 -1.58 -4.59 -21.59
C SER A 84 -0.85 -5.81 -21.08
N LEU A 85 -0.96 -6.96 -21.76
CA LEU A 85 -0.42 -8.25 -21.30
C LEU A 85 1.10 -8.21 -21.11
N GLU A 86 1.86 -7.60 -22.03
CA GLU A 86 3.31 -7.45 -21.87
C GLU A 86 3.66 -6.55 -20.69
N GLY A 87 2.93 -5.45 -20.50
CA GLY A 87 3.08 -4.57 -19.35
C GLY A 87 2.78 -5.30 -18.04
N PHE A 88 1.72 -6.11 -17.99
CA PHE A 88 1.40 -6.96 -16.84
C PHE A 88 2.49 -7.97 -16.54
N ARG A 89 3.03 -8.64 -17.57
CA ARG A 89 4.13 -9.61 -17.43
C ARG A 89 5.40 -8.95 -16.90
N ARG A 90 5.72 -7.74 -17.35
CA ARG A 90 6.84 -6.96 -16.81
C ARG A 90 6.58 -6.50 -15.39
N PHE A 91 5.35 -6.10 -15.08
CA PHE A 91 4.99 -5.55 -13.78
C PHE A 91 4.91 -6.62 -12.66
N LEU A 92 4.29 -7.76 -12.97
CA LEU A 92 4.09 -8.90 -12.05
C LEU A 92 5.20 -9.97 -12.15
N GLY A 93 6.11 -9.84 -13.11
CA GLY A 93 7.16 -10.81 -13.35
C GLY A 93 8.22 -10.85 -12.25
N PRO A 94 9.15 -11.83 -12.30
CA PRO A 94 10.19 -12.03 -11.28
C PRO A 94 11.22 -10.90 -11.17
N HIS A 95 11.25 -9.98 -12.14
CA HIS A 95 12.07 -8.76 -12.08
C HIS A 95 11.20 -7.49 -12.10
N GLY A 96 9.90 -7.66 -11.84
CA GLY A 96 8.91 -6.59 -11.85
C GLY A 96 8.79 -5.88 -10.49
N PRO A 97 8.16 -4.69 -10.46
CA PRO A 97 8.00 -3.93 -9.22
C PRO A 97 7.32 -4.71 -8.11
N VAL A 98 6.30 -5.52 -8.42
CA VAL A 98 5.58 -6.30 -7.40
C VAL A 98 6.49 -7.34 -6.76
N TRP A 99 7.36 -7.99 -7.54
CA TRP A 99 8.32 -8.94 -6.97
C TRP A 99 9.34 -8.23 -6.08
N SER A 100 9.89 -7.09 -6.53
CA SER A 100 10.81 -6.29 -5.71
C SER A 100 10.19 -5.81 -4.41
N LEU A 101 8.88 -5.53 -4.39
CA LEU A 101 8.15 -5.21 -3.16
C LEU A 101 8.13 -6.40 -2.19
N VAL A 102 7.77 -7.59 -2.69
CA VAL A 102 7.77 -8.82 -1.87
C VAL A 102 9.17 -9.08 -1.30
N GLU A 103 10.22 -8.98 -2.12
CA GLU A 103 11.61 -9.17 -1.65
C GLU A 103 12.03 -8.16 -0.58
N LYS A 104 11.57 -6.90 -0.67
CA LYS A 104 11.85 -5.88 0.35
C LYS A 104 11.17 -6.20 1.68
N LEU A 105 9.91 -6.65 1.62
CA LEU A 105 9.10 -6.94 2.79
C LEU A 105 9.50 -8.26 3.46
N ASP A 106 9.89 -9.27 2.69
CA ASP A 106 10.33 -10.58 3.19
C ASP A 106 11.61 -10.49 4.05
N ARG A 107 12.46 -9.49 3.78
CA ARG A 107 13.64 -9.20 4.59
C ARG A 107 13.31 -8.61 5.97
N ASP A 108 12.07 -8.16 6.18
CA ASP A 108 11.64 -7.61 7.47
C ASP A 108 11.03 -8.72 8.35
N SER A 109 11.85 -9.23 9.27
CA SER A 109 11.46 -10.28 10.22
C SER A 109 10.39 -9.88 11.23
N PHE A 110 10.06 -8.58 11.35
CA PHE A 110 9.15 -8.09 12.39
C PHE A 110 7.70 -7.99 11.96
N LEU A 111 7.41 -8.05 10.66
CA LEU A 111 6.04 -7.90 10.19
C LEU A 111 5.38 -9.24 9.90
N ARG A 112 4.19 -9.44 10.47
CA ARG A 112 3.32 -10.58 10.20
C ARG A 112 2.05 -10.08 9.54
N TYR A 113 1.85 -10.47 8.28
CA TYR A 113 0.58 -10.26 7.61
C TYR A 113 -0.44 -11.24 8.19
N GLU A 114 -1.51 -10.71 8.78
CA GLU A 114 -2.64 -11.53 9.21
C GLU A 114 -3.45 -11.95 7.97
N PHE A 115 -3.49 -13.24 7.67
CA PHE A 115 -4.34 -13.79 6.62
C PHE A 115 -5.63 -14.34 7.24
N PRO A 116 -6.83 -13.93 6.78
CA PRO A 116 -8.07 -14.42 7.36
C PRO A 116 -8.19 -15.93 7.15
N ILE A 117 -8.44 -16.67 8.23
CA ILE A 117 -8.67 -18.14 8.17
C ILE A 117 -9.86 -18.46 7.26
N THR A 118 -10.85 -17.56 7.19
CA THR A 118 -12.02 -17.67 6.31
C THR A 118 -11.66 -17.70 4.81
N CYS A 119 -10.47 -17.25 4.43
CA CYS A 119 -9.98 -17.29 3.05
C CYS A 119 -9.18 -18.57 2.74
N LEU A 120 -8.96 -19.45 3.72
CA LEU A 120 -8.36 -20.77 3.49
C LEU A 120 -9.42 -21.75 2.97
N PRO A 121 -9.07 -22.65 2.03
CA PRO A 121 -9.96 -23.71 1.61
C PRO A 121 -10.32 -24.60 2.80
N VAL A 122 -11.61 -24.92 2.95
CA VAL A 122 -12.05 -25.95 3.91
C VAL A 122 -11.48 -27.29 3.48
N SER A 123 -10.84 -27.97 4.43
CA SER A 123 -10.14 -29.26 4.25
C SER A 123 -11.09 -30.39 3.86
#